data_AF-A0A843B2H8-F1
#
_entry.id   AF-A0A843B2H8-F1
#
_cell.length_a   1.000
_cell.length_b   1.000
_cell.length_c   1.000
_cell.angle_alpha   90.00
_cell.angle_beta   90.00
_cell.angle_gamma   90.00
#
_symmetry.space_group_name_H-M   'P 1'
#
loop_
_entity.id
_entity.type
_entity.pdbx_description
1 polymer ?
#
loop_
_entity_poly.entity_id
_entity_poly.type
_entity_poly.pdbx_seq_one_letter_code
_entity_poly.pdbx_strand_id
1 'polypeptide(L)'
;MYCPNCGKDSAPGSKFCESCGTVLPADQTAQAAGQQYAQAPPQQAPPYGQPQYGQPQPYGQPMYAPVPLKNAGLAAVLAFLWAGLGHIYLGMITKGILYMILYVVFLVIGALTLIGLIIPLVFWIWQLYDAYKLANQYNSAVQQTGRAPW
;
A
#
# COMPACT_ATOMS: atom_id res chain seq x y z
N MET A 1 37.99 -16.98 -3.92
CA MET A 1 37.90 -17.64 -2.60
C MET A 1 37.69 -19.14 -2.80
N TYR A 2 38.17 -20.00 -1.89
CA TYR A 2 37.91 -21.45 -1.97
C TYR A 2 36.55 -21.78 -1.34
N CYS A 3 35.77 -22.64 -1.98
CA CYS A 3 34.49 -23.08 -1.46
C CYS A 3 34.68 -23.97 -0.21
N PRO A 4 34.04 -23.66 0.93
CA PRO A 4 34.21 -24.45 2.15
C PRO A 4 33.57 -25.84 2.07
N ASN A 5 32.72 -26.09 1.07
CA ASN A 5 32.02 -27.37 0.91
C ASN A 5 32.73 -28.32 -0.08
N CYS A 6 33.18 -27.83 -1.25
CA CYS A 6 33.78 -28.69 -2.28
C CYS A 6 35.27 -28.45 -2.53
N GLY A 7 35.87 -27.43 -1.89
CA GLY A 7 37.31 -27.14 -1.98
C GLY A 7 37.77 -26.54 -3.32
N LYS A 8 36.87 -26.32 -4.29
CA LYS A 8 37.21 -25.66 -5.56
C LYS A 8 37.25 -24.15 -5.42
N ASP A 9 38.05 -23.52 -6.27
CA ASP A 9 38.14 -22.08 -6.39
C ASP A 9 36.83 -21.50 -6.94
N SER A 10 36.52 -20.28 -6.52
CA SER A 10 35.32 -19.57 -6.95
C SER A 10 35.63 -18.08 -7.13
N ALA A 11 35.00 -17.50 -8.15
CA ALA A 11 35.22 -16.11 -8.57
C ALA A 11 34.96 -15.12 -7.43
N PRO A 12 35.77 -14.05 -7.28
CA PRO A 12 35.56 -13.02 -6.28
C PRO A 12 34.16 -12.38 -6.42
N GLY A 13 33.37 -12.34 -5.34
CA GLY A 13 32.02 -11.77 -5.34
C GLY A 13 30.89 -12.70 -5.81
N SER A 14 31.19 -13.96 -6.18
CA SER A 14 30.15 -14.96 -6.49
C SER A 14 29.32 -15.31 -5.25
N LYS A 15 27.99 -15.29 -5.41
CA LYS A 15 27.03 -15.61 -4.32
C LYS A 15 26.94 -17.11 -4.04
N PHE A 16 27.28 -17.93 -5.03
CA PHE A 16 27.22 -19.39 -4.98
C PHE A 16 28.44 -19.98 -5.70
N CYS A 17 28.89 -21.15 -5.27
CA CYS A 17 29.96 -21.89 -5.92
C CYS A 17 29.46 -22.51 -7.23
N GLU A 18 30.15 -22.23 -8.34
CA GLU A 18 29.78 -22.72 -9.68
C GLU A 18 29.89 -24.25 -9.82
N SER A 19 30.68 -24.90 -8.95
CA SER A 19 30.92 -26.34 -9.02
C SER A 19 29.99 -27.21 -8.17
N CYS A 20 29.44 -26.68 -7.07
CA CYS A 20 28.61 -27.47 -6.15
C CYS A 20 27.33 -26.75 -5.68
N GLY A 21 27.13 -25.50 -6.09
CA GLY A 21 25.93 -24.71 -5.77
C GLY A 21 25.86 -24.20 -4.33
N THR A 22 26.88 -24.41 -3.50
CA THR A 22 26.88 -23.91 -2.11
C THR A 22 27.04 -22.40 -2.06
N VAL A 23 26.27 -21.73 -1.19
CA VAL A 23 26.41 -20.29 -0.94
C VAL A 23 27.81 -19.95 -0.44
N LEU A 24 28.44 -18.94 -1.05
CA LEU A 24 29.75 -18.46 -0.64
C LEU A 24 29.58 -17.23 0.25
N PRO A 25 30.33 -17.12 1.36
CA PRO A 25 30.31 -15.93 2.19
C PRO A 25 30.80 -14.75 1.35
N ALA A 26 30.01 -13.67 1.31
CA ALA A 26 30.36 -12.49 0.53
C ALA A 26 31.59 -11.80 1.13
N ASP A 27 32.68 -11.74 0.37
CA ASP A 27 33.90 -11.01 0.75
C ASP A 27 33.57 -9.51 0.94
N GLN A 28 33.72 -9.04 2.18
CA GLN A 28 33.48 -7.67 2.62
C GLN A 28 34.63 -6.73 2.20
N THR A 29 34.85 -6.57 0.90
CA THR A 29 35.91 -5.68 0.37
C THR A 29 35.40 -4.70 -0.68
N ALA A 30 34.13 -4.29 -0.58
CA ALA A 30 33.56 -3.19 -1.37
C ALA A 30 32.91 -2.09 -0.50
N GLN A 31 33.48 -1.83 0.68
CA GLN A 31 33.13 -0.69 1.53
C GLN A 31 34.23 0.37 1.46
N ALA A 32 34.39 1.04 0.31
CA ALA A 32 35.22 2.23 0.19
C ALA A 32 34.95 3.02 -1.11
N ALA A 33 33.74 3.58 -1.28
CA ALA A 33 33.52 4.80 -2.07
C ALA A 33 32.05 5.22 -1.97
N GLY A 34 31.77 6.36 -1.34
CA GLY A 34 30.46 7.01 -1.40
C GLY A 34 29.78 7.23 -0.04
N GLN A 35 30.49 7.83 0.91
CA GLN A 35 29.82 8.51 2.02
C GLN A 35 29.28 9.89 1.57
N GLN A 36 28.21 10.32 2.26
CA GLN A 36 27.74 11.70 2.46
C GLN A 36 26.85 12.36 1.35
N TYR A 37 25.64 12.89 1.57
CA TYR A 37 24.76 13.12 2.74
C TYR A 37 23.33 13.51 2.27
N ALA A 38 22.30 12.99 2.95
CA ALA A 38 21.06 13.71 3.31
C ALA A 38 20.34 12.86 4.36
N GLN A 39 20.54 13.23 5.63
CA GLN A 39 20.06 12.51 6.80
C GLN A 39 18.53 12.56 6.90
N ALA A 40 17.89 11.39 7.00
CA ALA A 40 16.50 11.29 7.46
C ALA A 40 16.43 11.53 8.98
N PRO A 41 15.32 12.11 9.51
CA PRO A 41 15.19 12.45 10.93
C PRO A 41 15.35 11.23 11.87
N PRO A 42 15.86 11.43 13.10
CA PRO A 42 16.12 10.34 14.03
C PRO A 42 14.82 9.70 14.53
N GLN A 43 14.55 8.47 14.09
CA GLN A 43 13.56 7.61 14.72
C GLN A 43 14.14 7.05 16.03
N GLN A 44 13.54 7.47 17.14
CA GLN A 44 13.84 6.95 18.47
C GLN A 44 13.59 5.44 18.49
N ALA A 45 14.62 4.68 18.84
CA ALA A 45 14.52 3.23 19.01
C ALA A 45 13.52 2.89 20.14
N PRO A 46 12.60 1.94 19.95
CA PRO A 46 11.72 1.51 21.04
C PRO A 46 12.54 0.87 22.17
N PRO A 47 12.14 1.05 23.45
CA PRO A 47 12.88 0.54 24.61
C PRO A 47 12.99 -0.99 24.57
N TYR A 48 14.18 -1.49 24.91
CA TYR A 48 14.48 -2.91 25.07
C TYR A 48 13.57 -3.53 26.15
N GLY A 49 12.51 -4.21 25.71
CA GLY A 49 11.67 -5.05 26.55
C GLY A 49 12.39 -6.35 26.92
N GLN A 50 12.23 -6.75 28.18
CA GLN A 50 12.81 -7.95 28.77
C GLN A 50 12.36 -9.25 28.07
N PRO A 51 13.16 -10.35 28.13
CA PRO A 51 12.78 -11.62 27.54
C PRO A 51 11.57 -12.23 28.27
N GLN A 52 10.42 -12.21 27.61
CA GLN A 52 9.21 -12.88 28.09
C GLN A 52 9.35 -14.39 27.84
N TYR A 53 9.56 -15.15 28.93
CA TYR A 53 9.51 -16.61 28.90
C TYR A 53 8.22 -17.07 28.22
N GLY A 54 8.38 -17.94 27.23
CA GLY A 54 7.40 -18.23 26.19
C GLY A 54 6.02 -18.62 26.73
N GLN A 55 5.00 -17.91 26.26
CA GLN A 55 3.64 -18.41 26.29
C GLN A 55 3.41 -19.35 25.09
N PRO A 56 2.75 -20.50 25.27
CA PRO A 56 2.47 -21.43 24.17
C PRO A 56 1.59 -20.75 23.12
N GLN A 57 2.15 -20.56 21.93
CA GLN A 57 1.47 -20.02 20.76
C GLN A 57 0.36 -20.99 20.30
N PRO A 58 -0.90 -20.56 20.16
CA PRO A 58 -1.97 -21.38 19.59
C PRO A 58 -1.68 -21.66 18.12
N TYR A 59 -1.46 -22.93 17.81
CA TYR A 59 -1.24 -23.46 16.47
C TYR A 59 -2.42 -23.11 15.56
N GLY A 60 -2.21 -22.26 14.54
CA GLY A 60 -3.17 -22.13 13.43
C GLY A 60 -3.52 -20.73 12.91
N GLN A 61 -2.84 -19.65 13.29
CA GLN A 61 -3.12 -18.34 12.68
C GLN A 61 -2.41 -18.22 11.32
N PRO A 62 -3.13 -18.19 10.18
CA PRO A 62 -2.51 -17.95 8.88
C PRO A 62 -1.89 -16.55 8.87
N MET A 63 -0.60 -16.46 8.61
CA MET A 63 0.13 -15.20 8.39
C MET A 63 -0.51 -14.43 7.23
N TYR A 64 -1.38 -13.47 7.54
CA TYR A 64 -1.93 -12.55 6.53
C TYR A 64 -0.88 -11.48 6.26
N ALA A 65 -0.45 -11.34 5.00
CA ALA A 65 0.42 -10.25 4.60
C ALA A 65 -0.26 -8.90 4.93
N PRO A 66 0.47 -7.90 5.44
CA PRO A 66 -0.13 -6.63 5.83
C PRO A 66 -0.76 -5.95 4.60
N VAL A 67 -2.08 -5.75 4.64
CA VAL A 67 -2.81 -5.07 3.56
C VAL A 67 -2.47 -3.58 3.62
N PRO A 68 -2.06 -2.94 2.50
CA PRO A 68 -1.68 -1.53 2.52
C PRO A 68 -2.87 -0.62 2.83
N LEU A 69 -2.63 0.41 3.65
CA LEU A 69 -3.58 1.48 3.92
C LEU A 69 -3.75 2.38 2.69
N LYS A 70 -4.92 2.99 2.54
CA LYS A 70 -5.26 3.90 1.44
C LYS A 70 -5.23 5.36 1.89
N ASN A 71 -4.93 6.27 0.98
CA ASN A 71 -4.89 7.70 1.28
C ASN A 71 -6.28 8.32 1.08
N ALA A 72 -6.94 8.73 2.17
CA ALA A 72 -8.28 9.32 2.11
C ALA A 72 -8.32 10.65 1.36
N GLY A 73 -7.29 11.49 1.52
CA GLY A 73 -7.15 12.73 0.75
C GLY A 73 -7.03 12.48 -0.75
N LEU A 74 -6.29 11.44 -1.16
CA LEU A 74 -6.16 11.09 -2.58
C LEU A 74 -7.50 10.58 -3.15
N ALA A 75 -8.24 9.78 -2.39
CA ALA A 75 -9.58 9.33 -2.77
C ALA A 75 -10.53 10.53 -2.98
N ALA A 76 -10.45 11.55 -2.12
CA ALA A 76 -11.22 12.78 -2.26
C ALA A 76 -10.79 13.60 -3.49
N VAL A 77 -9.49 13.81 -3.71
CA VAL A 77 -8.99 14.53 -4.89
C VAL A 77 -9.44 13.84 -6.18
N LEU A 78 -9.37 12.51 -6.23
CA LEU A 78 -9.86 11.73 -7.36
C LEU A 78 -11.36 11.92 -7.58
N ALA A 79 -12.17 11.85 -6.52
CA ALA A 79 -13.61 12.09 -6.59
C ALA A 79 -13.98 13.54 -6.95
N PHE A 80 -13.12 14.51 -6.62
CA PHE A 80 -13.26 15.91 -7.03
C PHE A 80 -13.04 16.06 -8.53
N LEU A 81 -11.97 15.45 -9.07
CA LEU A 81 -11.65 15.52 -10.51
C LEU A 81 -12.77 14.95 -11.37
N TRP A 82 -13.35 13.82 -10.95
CA TRP A 82 -14.49 13.22 -11.64
C TRP A 82 -15.29 12.33 -10.70
N ALA A 83 -16.62 12.39 -10.82
CA ALA A 83 -17.53 11.57 -10.01
C ALA A 83 -17.22 10.07 -10.18
N GLY A 84 -17.09 9.33 -9.08
CA GLY A 84 -16.83 7.88 -9.12
C GLY A 84 -15.36 7.45 -9.20
N LEU A 85 -14.40 8.32 -9.53
CA LEU A 85 -12.96 7.96 -9.52
C LEU A 85 -12.45 7.58 -8.13
N GLY A 86 -12.91 8.29 -7.08
CA GLY A 86 -12.56 7.97 -5.70
C GLY A 86 -12.98 6.54 -5.30
N HIS A 87 -14.17 6.10 -5.74
CA HIS A 87 -14.66 4.75 -5.47
C HIS A 87 -13.88 3.68 -6.22
N ILE A 88 -13.45 3.95 -7.46
CA ILE A 88 -12.57 3.05 -8.22
C ILE A 88 -11.21 2.90 -7.52
N TYR A 89 -10.62 3.98 -7.02
CA TYR A 89 -9.36 3.94 -6.24
C TYR A 89 -9.48 3.07 -4.98
N LEU A 90 -10.65 3.08 -4.34
CA LEU A 90 -10.93 2.25 -3.18
C LEU A 90 -11.14 0.77 -3.53
N GLY A 91 -11.29 0.40 -4.81
CA GLY A 91 -11.57 -0.95 -5.27
C GLY A 91 -13.05 -1.22 -5.58
N MET A 92 -13.94 -0.25 -5.32
CA MET A 92 -15.38 -0.38 -5.55
C MET A 92 -15.76 0.05 -6.98
N ILE A 93 -15.32 -0.75 -7.96
CA ILE A 93 -15.48 -0.44 -9.39
C ILE A 93 -16.96 -0.24 -9.75
N THR A 94 -17.84 -1.13 -9.29
CA THR A 94 -19.28 -1.05 -9.59
C THR A 94 -19.91 0.26 -9.09
N LYS A 95 -19.58 0.69 -7.87
CA LYS A 95 -20.08 1.97 -7.32
C LYS A 95 -19.53 3.16 -8.10
N GLY A 96 -18.24 3.12 -8.45
CA GLY A 96 -17.60 4.17 -9.22
C GLY A 96 -18.21 4.35 -10.61
N ILE A 97 -18.44 3.26 -11.34
CA ILE A 97 -19.10 3.30 -12.66
C ILE A 97 -20.54 3.81 -12.53
N LEU A 98 -21.27 3.34 -11.51
CA LEU A 98 -22.65 3.78 -11.27
C LEU A 98 -22.71 5.30 -11.02
N TYR A 99 -21.81 5.83 -10.19
CA TYR A 99 -21.74 7.28 -9.94
C TYR A 99 -21.31 8.07 -11.17
N MET A 100 -20.43 7.53 -12.04
CA MET A 100 -20.10 8.17 -13.31
C MET A 100 -21.32 8.29 -14.22
N ILE A 101 -22.05 7.18 -14.43
CA ILE A 101 -23.23 7.17 -15.30
C ILE A 101 -24.29 8.14 -14.76
N LEU A 102 -24.57 8.06 -13.46
CA LEU A 102 -25.58 8.90 -12.82
C LEU A 102 -25.20 10.39 -12.87
N TYR A 103 -23.92 10.74 -12.69
CA TYR A 103 -23.44 12.12 -12.81
C TYR A 103 -23.60 12.66 -14.24
N VAL A 104 -23.26 11.87 -15.26
CA VAL A 104 -23.45 12.26 -16.67
C VAL A 104 -24.93 12.46 -16.98
N VAL A 105 -25.80 11.57 -16.51
CA VAL A 105 -27.26 11.72 -16.69
C VAL A 105 -27.76 13.01 -16.04
N PHE A 106 -27.34 13.32 -14.80
CA PHE A 106 -27.70 14.57 -14.14
C PHE A 106 -27.15 15.81 -14.83
N LEU A 107 -25.93 15.74 -15.41
CA LEU A 107 -25.40 16.84 -16.21
C LEU A 107 -26.19 17.05 -17.49
N VAL A 108 -26.57 15.99 -18.22
CA VAL A 108 -27.36 16.11 -19.46
C VAL A 108 -28.75 16.70 -19.16
N ILE A 109 -29.47 16.17 -18.17
CA ILE A 109 -30.78 16.68 -17.78
C ILE A 109 -30.68 18.11 -17.25
N GLY A 110 -29.66 18.40 -16.43
CA GLY A 110 -29.42 19.73 -15.87
C GLY A 110 -29.11 20.77 -16.94
N ALA A 111 -28.30 20.42 -17.94
CA ALA A 111 -27.99 21.29 -19.07
C ALA A 111 -29.23 21.63 -19.92
N LEU A 112 -30.17 20.68 -20.08
CA LEU A 112 -31.42 20.91 -20.81
C LEU A 112 -32.41 21.81 -20.08
N THR A 113 -32.34 21.88 -18.75
CA THR A 113 -33.35 22.56 -17.91
C THR A 113 -32.85 23.82 -17.22
N LEU A 114 -31.55 24.15 -17.31
CA LEU A 114 -30.82 25.28 -16.67
C LEU A 114 -30.92 25.35 -15.13
N ILE A 115 -32.12 25.26 -14.56
CA ILE A 115 -32.42 25.12 -13.12
C ILE A 115 -31.92 23.76 -12.59
N GLY A 116 -31.84 22.75 -13.44
CA GLY A 116 -31.41 21.39 -13.07
C GLY A 116 -29.92 21.24 -12.76
N LEU A 117 -29.08 22.28 -12.95
CA LEU A 117 -27.64 22.23 -12.64
C LEU A 117 -27.31 22.19 -11.14
N ILE A 118 -28.28 22.47 -10.27
CA ILE A 118 -28.10 22.37 -8.82
C ILE A 118 -27.96 20.90 -8.39
N ILE A 119 -28.72 19.99 -9.01
CA ILE A 119 -28.74 18.56 -8.68
C ILE A 119 -27.36 17.90 -8.87
N PRO A 120 -26.70 18.00 -10.05
CA PRO A 120 -25.37 17.42 -10.22
C PRO A 120 -24.34 18.05 -9.29
N LEU A 121 -24.47 19.33 -8.91
CA LEU A 121 -23.57 19.97 -7.96
C LEU A 121 -23.70 19.36 -6.55
N VAL A 122 -24.94 19.23 -6.05
CA VAL A 122 -25.21 18.60 -4.74
C VAL A 122 -24.72 17.16 -4.73
N PHE A 123 -25.01 16.39 -5.79
CA PHE A 123 -24.56 15.01 -5.92
C PHE A 123 -23.02 14.92 -5.94
N TRP A 124 -22.35 15.82 -6.67
CA TRP A 124 -20.89 15.82 -6.79
C TRP A 124 -20.19 16.10 -5.45
N ILE A 125 -20.71 17.04 -4.65
CA ILE A 125 -20.22 17.30 -3.28
C ILE A 125 -20.48 16.10 -2.37
N TRP A 126 -21.67 15.51 -2.46
CA TRP A 126 -22.03 14.36 -1.64
C TRP A 126 -21.14 13.14 -1.92
N GLN A 127 -20.94 12.78 -3.19
CA GLN A 127 -20.09 11.62 -3.54
C GLN A 127 -18.62 11.84 -3.21
N LEU A 128 -18.15 13.10 -3.22
CA LEU A 128 -16.81 13.48 -2.77
C LEU A 128 -16.63 13.14 -1.28
N TYR A 129 -17.59 13.54 -0.45
CA TYR A 129 -17.60 13.20 0.97
C TYR A 129 -17.72 11.68 1.18
N ASP A 130 -18.56 11.00 0.41
CA ASP A 130 -18.71 9.54 0.47
C ASP A 130 -17.38 8.82 0.18
N ALA A 131 -16.66 9.20 -0.88
CA ALA A 131 -15.35 8.64 -1.20
C ALA A 131 -14.33 8.85 -0.08
N TYR A 132 -14.27 10.05 0.51
CA TYR A 132 -13.41 10.34 1.66
C TYR A 132 -13.76 9.47 2.87
N LYS A 133 -15.05 9.36 3.20
CA LYS A 133 -15.55 8.59 4.34
C LYS A 133 -15.26 7.10 4.16
N LEU A 134 -15.47 6.55 2.97
CA LEU A 134 -15.19 5.14 2.70
C LEU A 134 -13.70 4.82 2.71
N ALA A 135 -12.83 5.75 2.31
CA ALA A 135 -11.39 5.58 2.44
C ALA A 135 -10.96 5.44 3.90
N ASN A 136 -11.52 6.27 4.79
CA ASN A 136 -11.25 6.16 6.23
C ASN A 136 -11.82 4.87 6.81
N GLN A 137 -13.00 4.43 6.38
CA GLN A 137 -13.57 3.14 6.79
C GLN A 137 -12.71 1.95 6.35
N TYR A 138 -12.17 1.99 5.13
CA TYR A 138 -11.24 0.98 4.63
C TYR A 138 -10.02 0.88 5.54
N ASN A 139 -9.41 2.02 5.88
CA ASN A 139 -8.25 2.05 6.76
C ASN A 139 -8.57 1.51 8.16
N SER A 140 -9.71 1.87 8.74
CA SER A 140 -10.12 1.35 10.04
C SER A 140 -10.37 -0.17 10.02
N ALA A 141 -10.95 -0.70 8.95
CA ALA A 141 -11.23 -2.12 8.82
C ALA A 141 -9.94 -2.94 8.68
N VAL A 142 -8.98 -2.46 7.88
CA VAL A 142 -7.65 -3.07 7.73
C VAL A 142 -6.89 -3.05 9.05
N GLN A 143 -6.96 -1.96 9.81
CA GLN A 143 -6.29 -1.88 11.13
C GLN A 143 -6.88 -2.85 12.16
N GLN A 144 -8.20 -3.06 12.14
CA GLN A 144 -8.86 -3.94 13.10
C GLN A 144 -8.76 -5.43 12.75
N THR A 145 -8.89 -5.77 11.47
CA THR A 145 -9.04 -7.16 11.01
C THR A 145 -7.83 -7.69 10.26
N GLY A 146 -6.91 -6.82 9.85
CA GLY A 146 -5.84 -7.16 8.93
C GLY A 146 -6.34 -7.51 7.53
N ARG A 147 -7.61 -7.25 7.17
CA ARG A 147 -8.21 -7.58 5.87
C ARG A 147 -8.92 -6.38 5.27
N ALA A 148 -8.97 -6.32 3.94
CA ALA A 148 -9.75 -5.32 3.22
C ALA A 148 -11.26 -5.61 3.36
N PRO A 149 -12.11 -4.58 3.55
CA PRO A 149 -13.56 -4.77 3.66
C PRO A 149 -14.26 -5.05 2.33
N TRP A 150 -13.59 -4.81 1.19
CA TRP A 150 -14.05 -5.11 -0.17
C TRP A 150 -12.84 -5.19 -1.12
#